data_AF-A0AAD8JIC2-F1
#
_entry.id   AF-A0AAD8JIC2-F1
#
_cell.length_a   1.000
_cell.length_b   1.000
_cell.length_c   1.000
_cell.angle_alpha   90.00
_cell.angle_beta   90.00
_cell.angle_gamma   90.00
#
_symmetry.space_group_name_H-M   'P 1'
#
loop_
_entity.id
_entity.type
_entity.pdbx_description
1 polymer ?
#
loop_
_entity_poly.entity_id
_entity_poly.type
_entity_poly.pdbx_seq_one_letter_code
_entity_poly.pdbx_strand_id
1 'polypeptide(L)'
;MLARVMRLPVVPFGKNDKKINGFGESHNWVRTEKDLHAAHNYILLNREEIDKFARLYDDKLKVKHPGISDKDIQISCAKEFARWIKDKALAEGSTILANVQTLALGPDMDQVSRNGYKVNGYEFHTKAYGHGKRTTNSGVCVLGDCYNELSHAFYGELKEIIELSYKGTYGGYINLFKCRWFDSENGIRVDKHEIVDINVHRSAYYNDPFVLPTQTKQVYFTSSPGRKRDRPPSDWQAVIHTPTRRYGGDEPHEIDPEAILVLHDHIDTKEEEELLIDTDSESESEGDDDYESIEDDSDSETDT
;
A
#
# COMPACT_ATOMS: atom_id res chain seq x y z
N MET A 1 -6.48 -3.17 16.50
CA MET A 1 -7.08 -3.78 15.29
C MET A 1 -6.88 -2.83 14.15
N LEU A 2 -6.32 -3.29 13.03
CA LEU A 2 -6.06 -2.41 11.87
C LEU A 2 -7.33 -1.75 11.33
N ALA A 3 -8.47 -2.43 11.38
CA ALA A 3 -9.76 -1.90 10.93
C ALA A 3 -10.18 -0.57 11.58
N ARG A 4 -9.73 -0.27 12.81
CA ARG A 4 -10.03 1.01 13.46
C ARG A 4 -8.96 2.08 13.23
N VAL A 5 -7.74 1.68 12.87
CA VAL A 5 -6.56 2.57 12.71
C VAL A 5 -6.34 3.00 11.26
N MET A 6 -6.83 2.21 10.30
CA MET A 6 -6.72 2.45 8.85
C MET A 6 -7.85 3.32 8.31
N ARG A 7 -8.54 4.06 9.17
CA ARG A 7 -9.82 4.65 8.82
C ARG A 7 -9.61 6.07 8.28
N LEU A 8 -9.68 6.23 6.96
CA LEU A 8 -9.64 7.56 6.37
C LEU A 8 -10.83 8.45 6.80
N PRO A 9 -10.61 9.76 6.98
CA PRO A 9 -11.69 10.74 7.03
C PRO A 9 -12.51 10.68 5.74
N VAL A 10 -13.82 10.89 5.89
CA VAL A 10 -14.87 10.57 4.94
C VAL A 10 -14.56 11.06 3.51
N VAL A 11 -14.41 10.12 2.58
CA VAL A 11 -14.69 10.37 1.16
C VAL A 11 -16.08 9.81 0.88
N PRO A 12 -17.06 10.63 0.46
CA PRO A 12 -18.39 10.14 0.13
C PRO A 12 -18.28 9.07 -0.95
N PHE A 13 -18.77 7.86 -0.67
CA PHE A 13 -18.88 6.82 -1.69
C PHE A 13 -19.82 7.32 -2.80
N GLY A 14 -19.26 7.54 -3.99
CA GLY A 14 -20.04 7.68 -5.19
C GLY A 14 -20.85 6.40 -5.42
N LYS A 15 -22.13 6.53 -5.77
CA LYS A 15 -23.09 5.43 -6.03
C LYS A 15 -22.72 4.52 -7.22
N ASN A 16 -21.45 4.46 -7.63
CA ASN A 16 -20.95 3.85 -8.85
C ASN A 16 -19.73 2.93 -8.65
N ASP A 17 -19.54 2.32 -7.48
CA ASP A 17 -18.69 1.13 -7.31
C ASP A 17 -19.32 -0.09 -8.00
N LYS A 18 -19.56 0.06 -9.30
CA LYS A 18 -20.00 -0.99 -10.19
C LYS A 18 -18.77 -1.80 -10.57
N LYS A 19 -19.03 -3.07 -10.89
CA LYS A 19 -18.20 -4.12 -11.51
C LYS A 19 -17.08 -3.70 -12.50
N ILE A 20 -17.01 -2.44 -12.91
CA ILE A 20 -16.15 -1.81 -13.91
C ILE A 20 -14.69 -1.68 -13.43
N ASN A 21 -14.47 -1.60 -12.12
CA ASN A 21 -13.12 -1.38 -11.56
C ASN A 21 -12.26 -2.66 -11.53
N GLY A 22 -12.90 -3.82 -11.46
CA GLY A 22 -12.23 -5.11 -11.43
C GLY A 22 -11.83 -5.58 -12.83
N PHE A 23 -10.64 -6.17 -12.96
CA PHE A 23 -10.17 -6.72 -14.25
C PHE A 23 -9.44 -8.06 -14.10
N GLY A 24 -9.24 -8.71 -15.24
CA GLY A 24 -8.71 -10.07 -15.33
C GLY A 24 -9.76 -11.14 -15.00
N GLU A 25 -9.29 -12.36 -14.80
CA GLU A 25 -10.17 -13.49 -14.51
C GLU A 25 -10.83 -13.36 -13.13
N SER A 26 -12.02 -13.94 -13.03
CA SER A 26 -12.81 -13.99 -11.81
C SER A 26 -13.00 -15.45 -11.40
N HIS A 27 -12.79 -15.75 -10.13
CA HIS A 27 -12.96 -17.09 -9.60
C HIS A 27 -13.72 -17.03 -8.27
N ASN A 28 -14.33 -18.15 -7.87
CA ASN A 28 -14.94 -18.27 -6.56
C ASN A 28 -13.87 -18.07 -5.48
N TRP A 29 -14.16 -17.23 -4.49
CA TRP A 29 -13.19 -16.97 -3.43
C TRP A 29 -13.09 -18.18 -2.48
N VAL A 30 -11.95 -18.87 -2.53
CA VAL A 30 -11.61 -19.98 -1.62
C VAL A 30 -11.18 -19.40 -0.28
N ARG A 31 -11.93 -19.68 0.78
CA ARG A 31 -11.82 -18.98 2.07
C ARG A 31 -12.17 -19.85 3.25
N THR A 32 -11.73 -19.44 4.43
CA THR A 32 -12.19 -20.00 5.72
C THR A 32 -13.32 -19.17 6.31
N GLU A 33 -14.02 -19.71 7.31
CA GLU A 33 -14.98 -18.94 8.11
C GLU A 33 -14.31 -17.75 8.82
N LYS A 34 -13.05 -17.92 9.25
CA LYS A 34 -12.26 -16.84 9.85
C LYS A 34 -12.00 -15.70 8.88
N ASP A 35 -11.68 -16.01 7.62
CA ASP A 35 -11.49 -15.00 6.58
C ASP A 35 -12.78 -14.21 6.34
N LEU A 36 -13.92 -14.90 6.23
CA LEU A 36 -15.22 -14.25 6.07
C LEU A 36 -15.54 -13.33 7.24
N HIS A 37 -15.38 -13.84 8.46
CA HIS A 37 -15.63 -13.09 9.68
C HIS A 37 -14.75 -11.83 9.75
N ALA A 38 -13.45 -11.97 9.51
CA ALA A 38 -12.53 -10.84 9.54
C ALA A 38 -12.84 -9.81 8.44
N ALA A 39 -13.17 -10.26 7.22
CA ALA A 39 -13.58 -9.38 6.11
C ALA A 39 -14.86 -8.62 6.44
N HIS A 40 -15.87 -9.33 6.95
CA HIS A 40 -17.15 -8.73 7.31
C HIS A 40 -17.01 -7.75 8.49
N ASN A 41 -16.24 -8.11 9.52
CA ASN A 41 -15.98 -7.24 10.66
C ASN A 41 -15.19 -5.98 10.26
N TYR A 42 -14.25 -6.10 9.33
CA TYR A 42 -13.53 -4.96 8.77
C TYR A 42 -14.50 -3.97 8.10
N ILE A 43 -15.41 -4.47 7.27
CA ILE A 43 -16.45 -3.66 6.62
C ILE A 43 -17.29 -2.93 7.66
N LEU A 44 -17.83 -3.65 8.65
CA LEU A 44 -18.67 -3.04 9.67
C LEU A 44 -17.96 -1.89 10.39
N LEU A 45 -16.70 -2.08 10.79
CA LEU A 45 -15.95 -1.06 11.55
C LEU A 45 -15.48 0.13 10.71
N ASN A 46 -15.53 0.02 9.38
CA ASN A 46 -15.15 1.09 8.44
C ASN A 46 -16.36 1.76 7.77
N ARG A 47 -17.58 1.53 8.26
CA ARG A 47 -18.80 2.13 7.73
C ARG A 47 -19.37 3.15 8.69
N GLU A 48 -19.53 4.38 8.22
CA GLU A 48 -20.04 5.51 9.02
C GLU A 48 -21.41 5.21 9.65
N GLU A 49 -22.30 4.57 8.89
CA GLU A 49 -23.63 4.17 9.39
C GLU A 49 -23.58 3.18 10.58
N ILE A 50 -22.44 2.52 10.79
CA ILE A 50 -22.18 1.55 11.87
C ILE A 50 -21.53 2.20 13.09
N ASP A 51 -20.97 3.40 13.00
CA ASP A 51 -20.19 4.04 14.08
C ASP A 51 -20.93 4.14 15.40
N LYS A 52 -22.20 4.55 15.33
CA LYS A 52 -23.04 4.65 16.52
C LYS A 52 -23.16 3.29 17.22
N PHE A 53 -23.20 2.19 16.47
CA PHE A 53 -23.27 0.84 17.01
C PHE A 53 -21.93 0.37 17.56
N ALA A 54 -20.82 0.73 16.91
CA ALA A 54 -19.48 0.48 17.45
C ALA A 54 -19.29 1.16 18.82
N ARG A 55 -19.71 2.43 18.94
CA ARG A 55 -19.66 3.16 20.23
C ARG A 55 -20.58 2.53 21.29
N LEU A 56 -21.81 2.20 20.92
CA LEU A 56 -22.75 1.51 21.82
C LEU A 56 -22.20 0.16 22.31
N TYR A 57 -21.48 -0.57 21.47
CA TYR A 57 -20.84 -1.82 21.85
C TYR A 57 -19.68 -1.59 22.82
N ASP A 58 -18.82 -0.61 22.55
CA ASP A 58 -17.72 -0.23 23.45
C ASP A 58 -18.26 0.20 24.83
N ASP A 59 -19.30 1.02 24.87
CA ASP A 59 -19.96 1.46 26.11
C ASP A 59 -20.56 0.29 26.88
N LYS A 60 -21.22 -0.65 26.17
CA LYS A 60 -21.72 -1.89 26.77
C LYS A 60 -20.61 -2.71 27.43
N LEU A 61 -19.43 -2.80 26.80
CA LEU A 61 -18.28 -3.51 27.37
C LEU A 61 -17.75 -2.80 28.62
N LYS A 62 -17.62 -1.47 28.57
CA LYS A 62 -17.16 -0.66 29.70
C LYS A 62 -18.10 -0.76 30.91
N VAL A 63 -19.40 -0.79 30.69
CA VAL A 63 -20.40 -0.99 31.77
C VAL A 63 -20.32 -2.40 32.35
N LYS A 64 -20.21 -3.43 31.49
CA LYS A 64 -20.14 -4.82 31.94
C LYS A 64 -18.83 -5.17 32.65
N HIS A 65 -17.74 -4.53 32.23
CA HIS A 65 -16.39 -4.77 32.72
C HIS A 65 -15.72 -3.43 33.07
N PRO A 66 -16.01 -2.85 34.24
CA PRO A 66 -15.39 -1.60 34.67
C PRO A 66 -13.86 -1.73 34.68
N GLY A 67 -13.16 -0.79 34.03
CA GLY A 67 -11.70 -0.80 33.89
C GLY A 67 -11.15 -1.67 32.75
N ILE A 68 -11.99 -2.19 31.86
CA ILE A 68 -11.54 -2.88 30.65
C ILE A 68 -10.57 -2.00 29.83
N SER A 69 -9.46 -2.59 29.38
CA SER A 69 -8.48 -1.88 28.56
C SER A 69 -8.96 -1.68 27.13
N ASP A 70 -8.49 -0.62 26.45
CA ASP A 70 -8.80 -0.42 25.03
C ASP A 70 -8.34 -1.59 24.16
N LYS A 71 -7.24 -2.25 24.54
CA LYS A 71 -6.75 -3.47 23.88
C LYS A 71 -7.76 -4.60 23.98
N ASP A 72 -8.35 -4.81 25.15
CA ASP A 72 -9.36 -5.86 25.36
C ASP A 72 -10.68 -5.52 24.66
N ILE A 73 -11.07 -4.25 24.61
CA ILE A 73 -12.20 -3.79 23.79
C ILE A 73 -11.94 -4.15 22.32
N GLN A 74 -10.76 -3.81 21.78
CA GLN A 74 -10.42 -4.13 20.38
C GLN A 74 -10.43 -5.65 20.12
N ILE A 75 -9.91 -6.47 21.04
CA ILE A 75 -9.96 -7.93 20.96
C ILE A 75 -11.41 -8.43 20.95
N SER A 76 -12.28 -7.86 21.79
CA SER A 76 -13.71 -8.19 21.80
C SER A 76 -14.38 -7.77 20.50
N CYS A 77 -14.10 -6.59 19.98
CA CYS A 77 -14.62 -6.14 18.69
C CYS A 77 -14.21 -7.07 17.55
N ALA A 78 -12.99 -7.60 17.58
CA ALA A 78 -12.51 -8.56 16.59
C ALA A 78 -13.32 -9.85 16.55
N LYS A 79 -13.76 -10.30 17.73
CA LYS A 79 -14.38 -11.61 17.90
C LYS A 79 -15.91 -11.55 17.83
N GLU A 80 -16.50 -10.51 18.39
CA GLU A 80 -17.90 -10.52 18.83
C GLU A 80 -18.75 -9.40 18.23
N PHE A 81 -18.14 -8.34 17.66
CA PHE A 81 -18.91 -7.18 17.21
C PHE A 81 -19.92 -7.51 16.09
N ALA A 82 -19.47 -8.23 15.05
CA ALA A 82 -20.33 -8.64 13.95
C ALA A 82 -21.55 -9.47 14.42
N ARG A 83 -21.35 -10.38 15.37
CA ARG A 83 -22.44 -11.16 15.97
C ARG A 83 -23.38 -10.25 16.76
N TRP A 84 -22.82 -9.38 17.59
CA TRP A 84 -23.62 -8.49 18.44
C TRP A 84 -24.50 -7.53 17.63
N ILE A 85 -23.97 -6.92 16.56
CA ILE A 85 -24.77 -5.99 15.75
C ILE A 85 -25.85 -6.73 14.95
N LYS A 86 -25.58 -7.96 14.51
CA LYS A 86 -26.57 -8.84 13.89
C LYS A 86 -27.73 -9.13 14.84
N ASP A 87 -27.44 -9.56 16.06
CA ASP A 87 -28.46 -9.86 17.07
C ASP A 87 -29.27 -8.61 17.41
N LYS A 88 -28.60 -7.46 17.54
CA LYS A 88 -29.26 -6.16 17.77
C LYS A 88 -30.19 -5.79 16.61
N ALA A 89 -29.76 -5.96 15.37
CA ALA A 89 -30.58 -5.69 14.18
C ALA A 89 -31.78 -6.62 14.05
N LEU A 90 -31.63 -7.88 14.41
CA LEU A 90 -32.75 -8.84 14.45
C LEU A 90 -33.76 -8.49 15.55
N ALA A 91 -33.30 -8.04 16.73
CA ALA A 91 -34.17 -7.68 17.84
C ALA A 91 -34.91 -6.35 17.62
N GLU A 92 -34.23 -5.34 17.08
CA GLU A 92 -34.76 -3.99 16.91
C GLU A 92 -35.52 -3.79 15.58
N GLY A 93 -35.33 -4.69 14.61
CA GLY A 93 -36.07 -4.74 13.37
C GLY A 93 -36.12 -3.38 12.66
N SER A 94 -37.32 -2.95 12.29
CA SER A 94 -37.58 -1.72 11.52
C SER A 94 -37.14 -0.41 12.20
N THR A 95 -36.75 -0.42 13.47
CA THR A 95 -36.18 0.77 14.13
C THR A 95 -34.75 1.06 13.69
N ILE A 96 -34.03 0.05 13.16
CA ILE A 96 -32.72 0.22 12.53
C ILE A 96 -32.90 0.53 11.04
N LEU A 97 -32.10 1.48 10.52
CA LEU A 97 -32.08 1.80 9.09
C LEU A 97 -31.77 0.57 8.24
N ALA A 98 -32.45 0.43 7.10
CA ALA A 98 -32.39 -0.78 6.28
C ALA A 98 -30.97 -1.11 5.77
N ASN A 99 -30.14 -0.09 5.48
CA ASN A 99 -28.74 -0.27 5.10
C ASN A 99 -27.91 -0.88 6.23
N VAL A 100 -28.10 -0.42 7.47
CA VAL A 100 -27.46 -0.97 8.66
C VAL A 100 -27.91 -2.41 8.89
N GLN A 101 -29.20 -2.70 8.76
CA GLN A 101 -29.69 -4.08 8.87
C GLN A 101 -29.03 -4.98 7.83
N THR A 102 -28.98 -4.52 6.57
CA THR A 102 -28.35 -5.24 5.46
C THR A 102 -26.89 -5.55 5.77
N LEU A 103 -26.12 -4.57 6.23
CA LEU A 103 -24.74 -4.78 6.64
C LEU A 103 -24.64 -5.75 7.81
N ALA A 104 -25.43 -5.56 8.88
CA ALA A 104 -25.38 -6.38 10.08
C ALA A 104 -25.68 -7.86 9.85
N LEU A 105 -26.48 -8.20 8.83
CA LEU A 105 -26.78 -9.59 8.49
C LEU A 105 -25.58 -10.32 7.86
N GLY A 106 -24.64 -9.58 7.29
CA GLY A 106 -23.44 -10.08 6.63
C GLY A 106 -23.57 -10.19 5.11
N PRO A 107 -22.45 -10.48 4.43
CA PRO A 107 -22.43 -10.67 2.99
C PRO A 107 -23.09 -12.00 2.58
N ASP A 108 -23.54 -12.08 1.33
CA ASP A 108 -24.05 -13.30 0.73
C ASP A 108 -22.97 -14.36 0.55
N MET A 109 -23.39 -15.59 0.23
CA MET A 109 -22.48 -16.70 -0.06
C MET A 109 -21.73 -16.56 -1.38
N ASP A 110 -22.24 -15.75 -2.31
CA ASP A 110 -21.67 -15.53 -3.64
C ASP A 110 -20.53 -14.50 -3.56
N GLN A 111 -19.29 -14.99 -3.47
CA GLN A 111 -18.11 -14.15 -3.28
C GLN A 111 -17.04 -14.49 -4.30
N VAL A 112 -16.51 -13.44 -4.92
CA VAL A 112 -15.62 -13.56 -6.08
C VAL A 112 -14.28 -12.95 -5.76
N SER A 113 -13.22 -13.62 -6.19
CA SER A 113 -11.86 -13.07 -6.20
C SER A 113 -11.49 -12.63 -7.62
N ARG A 114 -10.82 -11.49 -7.74
CA ARG A 114 -10.38 -10.86 -8.99
C ARG A 114 -8.86 -10.73 -9.04
N ASN A 115 -8.32 -10.66 -10.26
CA ASN A 115 -6.89 -10.49 -10.47
C ASN A 115 -6.41 -9.05 -10.28
N GLY A 116 -7.24 -8.06 -10.63
CA GLY A 116 -6.88 -6.65 -10.52
C GLY A 116 -8.05 -5.73 -10.23
N TYR A 117 -7.72 -4.52 -9.76
CA TYR A 117 -8.68 -3.49 -9.37
C TYR A 117 -8.15 -2.08 -9.62
N LYS A 118 -8.98 -1.19 -10.13
CA LYS A 118 -8.67 0.23 -10.37
C LYS A 118 -9.40 1.11 -9.37
N VAL A 119 -8.68 2.02 -8.71
CA VAL A 119 -9.24 2.95 -7.73
C VAL A 119 -8.31 4.15 -7.55
N ASN A 120 -8.85 5.36 -7.41
CA ASN A 120 -8.08 6.58 -7.10
C ASN A 120 -6.85 6.82 -7.99
N GLY A 121 -6.94 6.56 -9.29
CA GLY A 121 -5.80 6.71 -10.20
C GLY A 121 -4.76 5.58 -10.13
N TYR A 122 -4.98 4.57 -9.30
CA TYR A 122 -4.14 3.38 -9.17
C TYR A 122 -4.73 2.17 -9.89
N GLU A 123 -3.84 1.29 -10.33
CA GLU A 123 -4.18 0.01 -10.94
C GLU A 123 -3.46 -1.09 -10.18
N PHE A 124 -4.15 -1.71 -9.22
CA PHE A 124 -3.64 -2.79 -8.40
C PHE A 124 -3.85 -4.13 -9.07
N HIS A 125 -2.94 -5.06 -8.81
CA HIS A 125 -3.19 -6.48 -9.09
C HIS A 125 -2.58 -7.38 -8.03
N THR A 126 -3.13 -8.59 -7.90
CA THR A 126 -2.61 -9.58 -6.96
C THR A 126 -1.16 -9.93 -7.29
N LYS A 127 -0.37 -10.29 -6.27
CA LYS A 127 1.00 -10.77 -6.47
C LYS A 127 1.05 -11.93 -7.47
N ALA A 128 0.11 -12.86 -7.35
CA ALA A 128 0.03 -14.04 -8.23
C ALA A 128 -0.17 -13.63 -9.70
N TYR A 129 -1.09 -12.71 -9.97
CA TYR A 129 -1.33 -12.21 -11.33
C TYR A 129 -0.17 -11.39 -11.89
N GLY A 130 0.59 -10.73 -11.02
CA GLY A 130 1.79 -9.97 -11.39
C GLY A 130 3.02 -10.82 -11.71
N HIS A 131 3.02 -12.11 -11.35
CA HIS A 131 4.17 -12.97 -11.53
C HIS A 131 4.52 -13.11 -13.02
N GLY A 132 5.78 -12.85 -13.38
CA GLY A 132 6.27 -12.88 -14.76
C GLY A 132 5.90 -11.66 -15.60
N LYS A 133 5.24 -10.64 -15.02
CA LYS A 133 4.96 -9.37 -15.70
C LYS A 133 6.08 -8.36 -15.49
N ARG A 134 6.13 -7.35 -16.38
CA ARG A 134 7.10 -6.24 -16.31
C ARG A 134 6.93 -5.37 -15.08
N THR A 135 5.71 -5.21 -14.56
CA THR A 135 5.43 -4.38 -13.38
C THR A 135 4.73 -5.19 -12.30
N THR A 136 5.03 -4.90 -11.04
CA THR A 136 4.46 -5.57 -9.87
C THR A 136 3.59 -4.60 -9.08
N ASN A 137 2.36 -4.36 -9.54
CA ASN A 137 1.44 -3.41 -8.93
C ASN A 137 0.68 -4.02 -7.72
N SER A 138 1.37 -4.82 -6.92
CA SER A 138 0.81 -5.51 -5.74
C SER A 138 1.21 -4.87 -4.42
N GLY A 139 2.04 -3.83 -4.41
CA GLY A 139 2.39 -3.12 -3.19
C GLY A 139 1.26 -2.18 -2.75
N VAL A 140 0.91 -2.27 -1.47
CA VAL A 140 -0.16 -1.51 -0.84
C VAL A 140 0.41 -0.72 0.33
N CYS A 141 0.01 0.54 0.44
CA CYS A 141 0.28 1.40 1.59
C CYS A 141 -1.04 1.95 2.13
N VAL A 142 -1.17 1.99 3.45
CA VAL A 142 -2.27 2.66 4.15
C VAL A 142 -1.65 3.61 5.15
N LEU A 143 -2.01 4.88 5.10
CA LEU A 143 -1.58 5.86 6.08
C LEU A 143 -2.42 5.66 7.36
N GLY A 144 -1.78 5.68 8.52
CA GLY A 144 -2.47 5.65 9.80
C GLY A 144 -3.12 6.99 10.16
N ASP A 145 -3.95 6.99 11.19
CA ASP A 145 -4.71 8.17 11.66
C ASP A 145 -3.84 9.35 12.16
N CYS A 146 -2.54 9.16 12.39
CA CYS A 146 -1.62 10.20 12.84
C CYS A 146 -0.94 10.89 11.65
N TYR A 147 -1.47 12.06 11.27
CA TYR A 147 -0.78 13.13 10.53
C TYR A 147 0.09 12.74 9.31
N ASN A 148 -0.33 11.75 8.51
CA ASN A 148 0.38 11.34 7.28
C ASN A 148 1.85 10.93 7.47
N GLU A 149 2.30 10.63 8.69
CA GLU A 149 3.69 10.29 8.94
C GLU A 149 4.01 8.91 8.34
N LEU A 150 5.04 8.84 7.50
CA LEU A 150 5.51 7.60 6.87
C LEU A 150 5.96 6.55 7.91
N SER A 151 6.37 7.00 9.10
CA SER A 151 6.71 6.17 10.27
C SER A 151 5.52 5.35 10.80
N HIS A 152 4.29 5.80 10.52
CA HIS A 152 3.05 5.18 10.98
C HIS A 152 2.22 4.56 9.85
N ALA A 153 2.81 4.47 8.65
CA ALA A 153 2.19 3.82 7.51
C ALA A 153 2.27 2.29 7.60
N PHE A 154 1.22 1.63 7.13
CA PHE A 154 1.16 0.18 6.99
C PHE A 154 1.46 -0.21 5.56
N TYR A 155 2.55 -0.95 5.36
CA TYR A 155 2.95 -1.48 4.07
C TYR A 155 2.60 -2.96 3.96
N GLY A 156 2.14 -3.37 2.79
CA GLY A 156 1.75 -4.75 2.56
C GLY A 156 1.81 -5.15 1.10
N GLU A 157 1.60 -6.45 0.91
CA GLU A 157 1.54 -7.07 -0.40
C GLU A 157 0.14 -7.64 -0.66
N LEU A 158 -0.49 -7.18 -1.74
CA LEU A 158 -1.82 -7.58 -2.18
C LEU A 158 -1.82 -9.05 -2.63
N LYS A 159 -2.59 -9.87 -1.92
CA LYS A 159 -2.74 -11.30 -2.18
C LYS A 159 -4.02 -11.61 -2.94
N GLU A 160 -5.13 -11.04 -2.50
CA GLU A 160 -6.45 -11.31 -3.07
C GLU A 160 -7.25 -10.01 -3.16
N ILE A 161 -8.11 -9.91 -4.17
CA ILE A 161 -9.06 -8.81 -4.34
C ILE A 161 -10.44 -9.44 -4.31
N ILE A 162 -11.22 -9.16 -3.28
CA ILE A 162 -12.44 -9.88 -2.97
C ILE A 162 -13.63 -8.95 -3.16
N GLU A 163 -14.64 -9.44 -3.88
CA GLU A 163 -15.92 -8.77 -4.11
C GLU A 163 -17.00 -9.48 -3.27
N LEU A 164 -17.55 -8.76 -2.29
CA LEU A 164 -18.58 -9.24 -1.37
C LEU A 164 -19.93 -8.66 -1.74
N SER A 165 -20.90 -9.53 -2.09
CA SER A 165 -22.28 -9.12 -2.31
C SER A 165 -23.01 -8.85 -0.99
N TYR A 166 -23.72 -7.74 -0.92
CA TYR A 166 -24.69 -7.45 0.14
C TYR A 166 -26.04 -7.17 -0.52
N LYS A 167 -26.87 -8.21 -0.68
CA LYS A 167 -28.25 -8.10 -1.19
C LYS A 167 -29.15 -7.34 -0.21
N GLY A 168 -30.29 -6.84 -0.70
CA GLY A 168 -31.21 -6.02 0.09
C GLY A 168 -31.13 -4.54 -0.29
N THR A 169 -31.35 -3.64 0.68
CA THR A 169 -31.36 -2.18 0.40
C THR A 169 -29.99 -1.60 0.06
N TYR A 170 -28.91 -2.31 0.37
CA TYR A 170 -27.57 -1.94 -0.09
C TYR A 170 -27.41 -2.18 -1.60
N GLY A 171 -27.95 -3.29 -2.12
CA GLY A 171 -28.09 -3.55 -3.56
C GLY A 171 -26.78 -3.59 -4.35
N GLY A 172 -25.65 -3.88 -3.69
CA GLY A 172 -24.33 -3.68 -4.28
C GLY A 172 -23.25 -4.60 -3.74
N TYR A 173 -22.03 -4.34 -4.20
CA TYR A 173 -20.84 -5.08 -3.82
C TYR A 173 -19.93 -4.19 -2.97
N ILE A 174 -19.16 -4.81 -2.08
CA ILE A 174 -18.07 -4.17 -1.36
C ILE A 174 -16.80 -4.91 -1.72
N ASN A 175 -15.80 -4.17 -2.19
CA ASN A 175 -14.51 -4.73 -2.55
C ASN A 175 -13.55 -4.61 -1.36
N LEU A 176 -12.76 -5.65 -1.10
CA LEU A 176 -11.69 -5.66 -0.11
C LEU A 176 -10.40 -6.18 -0.75
N PHE A 177 -9.29 -5.59 -0.34
CA PHE A 177 -7.97 -6.15 -0.55
C PHE A 177 -7.60 -7.01 0.64
N LYS A 178 -7.15 -8.24 0.38
CA LYS A 178 -6.47 -9.07 1.38
C LYS A 178 -4.97 -8.92 1.18
N CYS A 179 -4.30 -8.41 2.20
CA CYS A 179 -2.88 -8.09 2.18
C CYS A 179 -2.12 -8.99 3.15
N ARG A 180 -0.87 -9.31 2.77
CA ARG A 180 0.15 -9.70 3.74
C ARG A 180 0.83 -8.42 4.21
N TRP A 181 0.53 -7.99 5.42
CA TRP A 181 1.13 -6.79 6.02
C TRP A 181 2.54 -7.07 6.52
N PHE A 182 3.43 -6.12 6.31
CA PHE A 182 4.77 -6.09 6.91
C PHE A 182 4.69 -5.55 8.34
N ASP A 183 5.67 -5.91 9.17
CA ASP A 183 5.74 -5.48 10.57
C ASP A 183 6.04 -3.97 10.65
N SER A 184 5.04 -3.17 11.02
CA SER A 184 5.21 -1.71 11.09
C SER A 184 5.98 -1.25 12.33
N GLU A 185 6.06 -2.08 13.38
CA GLU A 185 6.72 -1.73 14.64
C GLU A 185 8.22 -2.03 14.58
N ASN A 186 8.60 -3.17 14.00
CA ASN A 186 9.99 -3.64 13.99
C ASN A 186 10.57 -3.87 12.58
N GLY A 187 9.76 -3.65 11.54
CA GLY A 187 10.11 -3.92 10.15
C GLY A 187 10.13 -2.67 9.27
N ILE A 188 10.08 -1.47 9.84
CA ILE A 188 10.18 -0.20 9.11
C ILE A 188 11.41 0.58 9.60
N ARG A 189 12.13 1.19 8.66
CA ARG A 189 13.18 2.18 8.93
C ARG A 189 12.96 3.37 8.01
N VAL A 190 13.17 4.56 8.53
CA VAL A 190 13.15 5.80 7.75
C VAL A 190 14.54 6.40 7.85
N ASP A 191 15.18 6.66 6.72
CA ASP A 191 16.49 7.30 6.70
C ASP A 191 16.37 8.83 6.81
N LYS A 192 17.52 9.51 6.82
CA LYS A 192 17.59 10.98 6.94
C LYS A 192 17.02 11.75 5.71
N HIS A 193 16.76 11.05 4.61
CA HIS A 193 16.17 11.59 3.38
C HIS A 193 14.72 11.13 3.21
N GLU A 194 14.10 10.64 4.30
CA GLU A 194 12.71 10.17 4.33
C GLU A 194 12.44 8.95 3.43
N ILE A 195 13.49 8.23 3.03
CA ILE A 195 13.35 6.96 2.34
C ILE A 195 12.93 5.91 3.36
N VAL A 196 11.80 5.26 3.07
CA VAL A 196 11.28 4.16 3.87
C VAL A 196 11.86 2.85 3.37
N ASP A 197 12.56 2.12 4.23
CA ASP A 197 12.96 0.73 4.00
C ASP A 197 12.09 -0.21 4.85
N ILE A 198 11.60 -1.28 4.23
CA ILE A 198 10.79 -2.30 4.89
C ILE A 198 11.46 -3.66 4.90
N ASN A 199 11.32 -4.41 5.99
CA ASN A 199 11.75 -5.80 6.06
C ASN A 199 10.66 -6.71 5.48
N VAL A 200 10.88 -7.21 4.26
CA VAL A 200 9.87 -8.00 3.52
C VAL A 200 9.68 -9.43 4.04
N HIS A 201 10.54 -9.89 4.95
CA HIS A 201 10.44 -11.18 5.61
C HIS A 201 9.72 -11.10 6.97
N ARG A 202 9.57 -9.90 7.55
CA ARG A 202 8.79 -9.68 8.77
C ARG A 202 7.36 -9.31 8.40
N SER A 203 6.44 -10.24 8.64
CA SER A 203 5.00 -9.99 8.46
C SER A 203 4.31 -9.88 9.83
N ALA A 204 3.25 -9.08 9.87
CA ALA A 204 2.45 -8.84 11.05
C ALA A 204 0.95 -8.80 10.71
N TYR A 205 0.12 -8.58 11.73
CA TYR A 205 -1.32 -8.36 11.57
C TYR A 205 -2.09 -9.46 10.81
N TYR A 206 -1.67 -10.72 10.95
CA TYR A 206 -2.29 -11.88 10.27
C TYR A 206 -3.80 -12.04 10.51
N ASN A 207 -4.30 -11.52 11.64
CA ASN A 207 -5.72 -11.57 11.99
C ASN A 207 -6.54 -10.40 11.39
N ASP A 208 -5.88 -9.36 10.88
CA ASP A 208 -6.51 -8.18 10.28
C ASP A 208 -5.99 -7.95 8.84
N PRO A 209 -6.15 -8.90 7.90
CA PRO A 209 -5.50 -8.81 6.60
C PRO A 209 -6.24 -7.91 5.59
N PHE A 210 -7.43 -7.41 5.93
CA PHE A 210 -8.32 -6.73 4.97
C PHE A 210 -8.18 -5.22 5.01
N VAL A 211 -8.40 -4.58 3.85
CA VAL A 211 -8.49 -3.12 3.71
C VAL A 211 -9.44 -2.75 2.56
N LEU A 212 -10.13 -1.60 2.64
CA LEU A 212 -10.91 -1.09 1.51
C LEU A 212 -9.94 -0.55 0.44
N PRO A 213 -10.15 -0.83 -0.86
CA PRO A 213 -9.28 -0.31 -1.92
C PRO A 213 -9.15 1.22 -1.88
N THR A 214 -10.20 1.94 -1.51
CA THR A 214 -10.23 3.40 -1.40
C THR A 214 -9.33 3.95 -0.30
N GLN A 215 -8.93 3.13 0.67
CA GLN A 215 -8.01 3.49 1.75
C GLN A 215 -6.53 3.28 1.38
N THR A 216 -6.26 2.78 0.17
CA THR A 216 -4.91 2.35 -0.22
C THR A 216 -4.24 3.32 -1.20
N LYS A 217 -2.93 3.50 -1.00
CA LYS A 217 -2.00 4.03 -1.99
C LYS A 217 -1.20 2.88 -2.59
N GLN A 218 -0.78 3.03 -3.85
CA GLN A 218 0.08 2.06 -4.52
C GLN A 218 1.55 2.35 -4.24
N VAL A 219 2.31 1.29 -3.94
CA VAL A 219 3.76 1.37 -3.75
C VAL A 219 4.48 0.25 -4.50
N TYR A 220 5.77 0.42 -4.74
CA TYR A 220 6.66 -0.63 -5.23
C TYR A 220 7.81 -0.84 -4.24
N PHE A 221 8.23 -2.10 -4.09
CA PHE A 221 9.36 -2.46 -3.24
C PHE A 221 10.56 -2.79 -4.12
N THR A 222 11.69 -2.16 -3.85
CA THR A 222 12.93 -2.33 -4.62
C THR A 222 14.12 -2.44 -3.69
N SER A 223 15.23 -3.00 -4.16
CA SER A 223 16.48 -2.93 -3.40
C SER A 223 16.88 -1.47 -3.19
N SER A 224 17.28 -1.13 -1.97
CA SER A 224 17.63 0.25 -1.63
C SER A 224 18.76 0.77 -2.54
N PRO A 225 18.64 2.02 -3.04
CA PRO A 225 19.66 2.62 -3.88
C PRO A 225 20.97 2.79 -3.08
N GLY A 226 22.12 2.53 -3.72
CA GLY A 226 23.42 2.65 -3.06
C GLY A 226 24.44 1.59 -3.48
N ARG A 227 25.70 1.77 -3.07
CA ARG A 227 26.78 0.80 -3.29
C ARG A 227 26.50 -0.47 -2.50
N LYS A 228 26.83 -1.65 -3.04
CA LYS A 228 26.52 -2.96 -2.40
C LYS A 228 26.93 -3.05 -0.93
N ARG A 229 28.05 -2.43 -0.54
CA ARG A 229 28.57 -2.42 0.84
C ARG A 229 27.72 -1.61 1.83
N ASP A 230 26.99 -0.62 1.31
CA ASP A 230 26.20 0.34 2.09
C ASP A 230 24.70 -0.02 2.07
N ARG A 231 24.31 -1.07 1.32
CA ARG A 231 22.92 -1.52 1.25
C ARG A 231 22.53 -2.24 2.54
N PRO A 232 21.28 -2.06 3.00
CA PRO A 232 20.76 -2.90 4.05
C PRO A 232 20.72 -4.38 3.58
N PRO A 233 20.57 -5.34 4.51
CA PRO A 233 20.46 -6.75 4.15
C PRO A 233 19.41 -6.98 3.06
N SER A 234 19.54 -8.04 2.25
CA SER A 234 18.62 -8.37 1.13
C SER A 234 17.14 -8.38 1.51
N ASP A 235 16.88 -8.61 2.79
CA ASP A 235 15.58 -8.71 3.42
C ASP A 235 14.89 -7.34 3.59
N TRP A 236 15.63 -6.26 3.35
CA TRP A 236 15.15 -4.88 3.39
C TRP A 236 15.01 -4.33 1.98
N GLN A 237 13.88 -3.67 1.72
CA GLN A 237 13.57 -3.05 0.44
C GLN A 237 13.07 -1.64 0.64
N ALA A 238 13.59 -0.71 -0.16
CA ALA A 238 13.09 0.65 -0.24
C ALA A 238 11.67 0.66 -0.81
N VAL A 239 10.83 1.53 -0.28
CA VAL A 239 9.45 1.77 -0.72
C VAL A 239 9.42 2.98 -1.63
N ILE A 240 8.90 2.79 -2.84
CA ILE A 240 8.63 3.88 -3.78
C ILE A 240 7.12 4.08 -3.87
N HIS A 241 6.64 5.26 -3.49
CA HIS A 241 5.22 5.61 -3.65
C HIS A 241 4.91 5.94 -5.08
N THR A 242 3.83 5.35 -5.60
CA THR A 242 3.39 5.58 -6.96
C THR A 242 2.56 6.86 -7.01
N PRO A 243 2.84 7.80 -7.92
CA PRO A 243 1.95 8.93 -8.15
C PRO A 243 0.62 8.45 -8.74
N THR A 244 -0.47 9.11 -8.36
CA THR A 244 -1.80 8.80 -8.92
C THR A 244 -1.83 9.16 -10.41
N ARG A 245 -2.45 8.32 -11.23
CA ARG A 245 -2.72 8.69 -12.63
C ARG A 245 -3.89 9.67 -12.65
N ARG A 246 -3.72 10.82 -13.31
CA ARG A 246 -4.85 11.70 -13.66
C ARG A 246 -5.65 11.02 -14.77
N TYR A 247 -6.83 10.51 -14.46
CA TYR A 247 -7.81 10.21 -15.50
C TYR A 247 -8.39 11.54 -15.96
N GLY A 248 -8.18 11.90 -17.24
CA GLY A 248 -8.70 13.14 -17.80
C GLY A 248 -10.22 13.16 -17.69
N GLY A 249 -10.76 13.97 -16.76
CA GLY A 249 -12.19 14.10 -16.52
C GLY A 249 -12.58 14.52 -15.09
N ASP A 250 -11.69 14.35 -14.10
CA ASP A 250 -11.98 14.75 -12.72
C ASP A 250 -11.59 16.23 -12.48
N GLU A 251 -12.54 17.03 -11.99
CA GLU A 251 -12.27 18.39 -11.48
C GLU A 251 -11.26 18.34 -10.32
N PRO A 252 -10.43 19.38 -10.16
CA PRO A 252 -9.30 19.34 -9.25
C PRO A 252 -9.74 19.15 -7.79
N HIS A 253 -9.49 17.97 -7.25
CA HIS A 253 -9.26 17.84 -5.82
C HIS A 253 -7.91 18.50 -5.53
N GLU A 254 -7.91 19.45 -4.59
CA GLU A 254 -6.71 20.15 -4.13
C GLU A 254 -5.59 19.14 -3.88
N ILE A 255 -4.49 19.34 -4.59
CA ILE A 255 -3.28 18.55 -4.48
C ILE A 255 -2.68 18.88 -3.12
N ASP A 256 -2.44 17.86 -2.29
CA ASP A 256 -1.57 17.99 -1.12
C ASP A 256 -0.16 18.40 -1.60
N PRO A 257 0.31 19.62 -1.29
CA PRO A 257 1.60 20.12 -1.77
C PRO A 257 2.79 19.25 -1.34
N GLU A 258 2.68 18.45 -0.28
CA GLU A 258 3.78 17.60 0.18
C GLU A 258 4.03 16.37 -0.70
N ALA A 259 3.02 15.89 -1.44
CA ALA A 259 3.20 14.74 -2.33
C ALA A 259 4.12 15.03 -3.55
N ILE A 260 4.44 16.31 -3.80
CA ILE A 260 5.27 16.76 -4.93
C ILE A 260 6.75 16.94 -4.53
N LEU A 261 7.06 17.10 -3.24
CA LEU A 261 8.41 17.51 -2.81
C LEU A 261 9.47 16.40 -2.87
N VAL A 262 9.08 15.12 -2.96
CA VAL A 262 10.04 14.01 -2.82
C VAL A 262 10.92 13.77 -4.07
N LEU A 263 10.66 14.43 -5.20
CA LEU A 263 11.45 14.21 -6.43
C LEU A 263 12.13 15.45 -7.03
N HIS A 264 11.85 16.67 -6.55
CA HIS A 264 12.46 17.89 -7.14
C HIS A 264 13.71 18.40 -6.43
N ASP A 265 13.98 18.02 -5.18
CA ASP A 265 15.11 18.58 -4.41
C ASP A 265 16.46 17.85 -4.58
N HIS A 266 16.57 16.85 -5.47
CA HIS A 266 17.81 16.09 -5.66
C HIS A 266 18.36 16.10 -7.08
N ILE A 267 17.87 17.01 -7.94
CA ILE A 267 18.61 17.41 -9.14
C ILE A 267 19.02 18.87 -8.93
N ASP A 268 19.85 19.10 -7.93
CA ASP A 268 20.64 20.34 -7.90
C ASP A 268 22.06 20.01 -8.37
N THR A 269 22.45 20.83 -9.33
CA THR A 269 23.65 20.84 -10.15
C THR A 269 24.93 20.74 -9.33
N LYS A 270 25.66 19.63 -9.48
CA LYS A 270 27.10 19.53 -9.15
C LYS A 270 27.82 18.65 -10.16
N GLU A 271 27.78 19.05 -11.42
CA GLU A 271 28.79 18.69 -12.43
C GLU A 271 29.02 19.89 -13.38
N GLU A 272 29.22 21.09 -12.81
CA GLU A 272 29.80 22.23 -13.53
C GLU A 272 30.69 23.02 -12.57
N GLU A 273 31.85 22.47 -12.21
CA GLU A 273 33.04 23.23 -11.77
C GLU A 273 34.23 22.27 -11.60
N GLU A 274 34.79 21.82 -12.72
CA GLU A 274 36.19 21.39 -12.80
C GLU A 274 36.71 21.61 -14.23
N LEU A 275 36.60 22.87 -14.70
CA LEU A 275 37.27 23.36 -15.91
C LEU A 275 37.71 24.81 -15.70
N LEU A 276 38.70 24.98 -14.83
CA LEU A 276 39.54 26.17 -14.79
C LEU A 276 41.00 25.70 -14.78
N ILE A 277 41.57 25.53 -15.97
CA ILE A 277 43.01 25.62 -16.17
C ILE A 277 43.22 26.90 -16.96
N ASP A 278 43.84 27.88 -16.29
CA ASP A 278 44.14 29.20 -16.79
C ASP A 278 44.90 29.15 -18.11
N THR A 279 44.46 29.99 -19.04
CA THR A 279 45.16 30.40 -20.23
C THR A 279 45.97 31.66 -19.89
N ASP A 280 47.29 31.57 -20.10
CA ASP A 280 48.13 32.57 -20.79
C ASP A 280 49.51 32.75 -20.14
N SER A 281 50.53 32.22 -20.81
CA SER A 281 51.73 33.01 -21.13
C SER A 281 52.36 32.47 -22.41
N GLU A 282 52.32 33.29 -23.45
CA GLU A 282 53.08 33.12 -24.69
C GLU A 282 54.59 33.21 -24.40
N SER A 283 55.36 32.33 -25.04
CA SER A 283 56.65 32.74 -25.64
C SER A 283 57.08 31.71 -26.68
N GLU A 284 57.25 32.21 -27.91
CA GLU A 284 57.81 31.57 -29.09
C GLU A 284 59.26 31.07 -28.85
N SER A 285 59.65 29.95 -29.49
CA SER A 285 60.75 29.92 -30.49
C SER A 285 61.13 28.48 -30.87
N GLU A 286 61.00 28.20 -32.17
CA GLU A 286 61.85 27.43 -33.11
C GLU A 286 62.86 26.38 -32.59
N GLY A 287 62.92 25.26 -33.33
CA GLY A 287 64.08 24.36 -33.35
C GLY A 287 63.76 23.00 -33.97
N ASP A 288 64.05 22.86 -35.27
CA ASP A 288 64.17 21.59 -36.00
C ASP A 288 65.17 20.63 -35.32
N ASP A 289 65.00 19.32 -35.52
CA ASP A 289 66.03 18.46 -36.13
C ASP A 289 65.66 16.96 -36.02
N ASP A 290 65.80 16.30 -37.18
CA ASP A 290 65.70 14.87 -37.45
C ASP A 290 66.65 14.00 -36.59
N TYR A 291 66.27 12.75 -36.28
CA TYR A 291 67.12 11.59 -36.62
C TYR A 291 66.38 10.25 -36.57
N GLU A 292 66.86 9.39 -37.46
CA GLU A 292 66.41 8.08 -37.93
C GLU A 292 66.25 6.93 -36.90
N SER A 293 65.35 6.02 -37.29
CA SER A 293 65.50 4.55 -37.41
C SER A 293 66.34 3.77 -36.38
N ILE A 294 65.78 2.66 -35.90
CA ILE A 294 66.35 1.30 -36.07
C ILE A 294 65.20 0.29 -35.85
N GLU A 295 64.95 -0.48 -36.89
CA GLU A 295 64.27 -1.79 -36.86
C GLU A 295 65.17 -2.79 -36.12
N ASP A 296 64.60 -3.70 -35.34
CA ASP A 296 65.12 -5.07 -35.35
C ASP A 296 64.03 -6.06 -34.92
N ASP A 297 63.74 -6.93 -35.88
CA ASP A 297 62.93 -8.13 -35.77
C ASP A 297 63.57 -9.16 -34.84
N SER A 298 62.75 -9.93 -34.14
CA SER A 298 63.00 -11.37 -34.01
C SER A 298 61.72 -12.10 -33.62
N ASP A 299 61.16 -12.78 -34.62
CA ASP A 299 60.21 -13.88 -34.52
C ASP A 299 60.76 -15.06 -33.70
N SER A 300 59.87 -15.80 -33.03
CA SER A 300 59.69 -17.24 -33.25
C SER A 300 58.50 -17.80 -32.46
N GLU A 301 57.42 -18.14 -33.18
CA GLU A 301 56.69 -19.42 -33.24
C GLU A 301 57.24 -20.59 -32.37
N THR A 302 56.54 -21.65 -31.93
CA THR A 302 55.19 -22.25 -32.04
C THR A 302 55.18 -23.51 -31.15
N ASP A 303 53.99 -23.98 -30.78
CA ASP A 303 53.55 -25.36 -30.49
C ASP A 303 54.58 -26.46 -30.13
N THR A 304 54.39 -27.06 -28.95
CA THR A 304 54.17 -28.51 -28.82
C THR A 304 53.40 -28.84 -27.55
#